data_AF-A0A3S4LIY1-F1
#
_entry.id   AF-A0A3S4LIY1-F1
#
_cell.length_a   1.000
_cell.length_b   1.000
_cell.length_c   1.000
_cell.angle_alpha   90.00
_cell.angle_beta   90.00
_cell.angle_gamma   90.00
#
_symmetry.space_group_name_H-M   'P 1'
#
loop_
_entity.id
_entity.type
_entity.pdbx_description
1 polymer ?
#
loop_
_entity_poly.entity_id
_entity_poly.type
_entity_poly.pdbx_seq_one_letter_code
_entity_poly.pdbx_strand_id
1 'polypeptide(L)'
;MMNVDGKDCGQDESLPLEYSFVDQWIIGRLQQAEIDVTNALETYRFDIAAQVIYEFIWNEYCDWYVELAKVQIQGGNEAQQRATRRTLVRVLEVALRLNHPLMPFITEELWQTVAPLANAKKTDSLMLAAWPVAEEGKINAQANARMEAFKDMVNAVRNLRGEMGIGPPSRPRCSSKPPTPPSRTSCLI
;
A
#
# COMPACT_ATOMS: atom_id res chain seq x y z
N MET A 1 -9.89 7.84 4.34
CA MET A 1 -9.08 7.23 3.26
C MET A 1 -10.00 6.49 2.29
N MET A 2 -10.06 6.92 1.03
CA MET A 2 -11.09 6.50 0.07
C MET A 2 -11.21 4.97 -0.19
N ASN A 3 -10.18 4.18 0.13
CA ASN A 3 -10.16 2.73 -0.08
C ASN A 3 -10.59 1.88 1.13
N VAL A 4 -10.68 2.49 2.31
CA VAL A 4 -11.00 1.81 3.60
C VAL A 4 -12.22 2.42 4.32
N ASP A 5 -12.64 3.62 3.94
CA ASP A 5 -13.80 4.28 4.55
C ASP A 5 -15.08 3.44 4.35
N GLY A 6 -15.70 3.01 5.46
CA GLY A 6 -16.94 2.24 5.47
C GLY A 6 -16.82 0.77 5.07
N LYS A 7 -15.60 0.21 5.01
CA LYS A 7 -15.36 -1.19 4.62
C LYS A 7 -14.72 -1.98 5.75
N ASP A 8 -14.96 -3.29 5.76
CA ASP A 8 -14.34 -4.20 6.72
C ASP A 8 -12.81 -4.23 6.50
N CYS A 9 -12.08 -3.70 7.48
CA CYS A 9 -10.61 -3.70 7.55
C CYS A 9 -10.07 -4.99 8.23
N GLY A 10 -10.85 -6.06 8.25
CA GLY A 10 -10.51 -7.32 8.89
C GLY A 10 -10.41 -7.18 10.40
N GLN A 11 -11.27 -6.35 11.01
CA GLN A 11 -11.31 -6.16 12.46
C GLN A 11 -11.97 -7.34 13.16
N ASP A 12 -12.87 -8.03 12.48
CA ASP A 12 -13.48 -9.27 12.94
C ASP A 12 -12.55 -10.46 12.69
N GLU A 13 -11.99 -11.03 13.77
CA GLU A 13 -11.09 -12.18 13.71
C GLU A 13 -11.81 -13.50 13.39
N SER A 14 -13.15 -13.52 13.41
CA SER A 14 -13.94 -14.70 13.05
C SER A 14 -14.02 -14.95 11.54
N LEU A 15 -13.65 -13.94 10.73
CA LEU A 15 -13.77 -13.97 9.29
C LEU A 15 -12.48 -14.46 8.61
N PRO A 16 -12.57 -15.26 7.53
CA PRO A 16 -11.39 -15.82 6.89
C PRO A 16 -10.56 -14.74 6.19
N LEU A 17 -9.26 -14.74 6.46
CA LEU A 17 -8.27 -13.86 5.84
C LEU A 17 -7.36 -14.70 4.94
N GLU A 18 -7.25 -14.31 3.68
CA GLU A 18 -6.39 -14.97 2.71
C GLU A 18 -5.29 -13.99 2.27
N TYR A 19 -4.09 -14.15 2.82
CA TYR A 19 -2.96 -13.28 2.52
C TYR A 19 -2.31 -13.66 1.20
N SER A 20 -2.14 -12.69 0.32
CA SER A 20 -1.35 -12.86 -0.90
C SER A 20 0.14 -12.84 -0.58
N PHE A 21 0.97 -13.29 -1.53
CA PHE A 21 2.43 -13.15 -1.42
C PHE A 21 2.85 -11.67 -1.31
N VAL A 22 2.08 -10.74 -1.90
CA VAL A 22 2.32 -9.29 -1.80
C VAL A 22 2.11 -8.78 -0.37
N ASP A 23 1.07 -9.27 0.31
CA ASP A 23 0.81 -8.91 1.70
C ASP A 23 1.88 -9.48 2.63
N GLN A 24 2.29 -10.73 2.41
CA GLN A 24 3.36 -11.36 3.18
C GLN A 24 4.72 -10.67 2.95
N TRP A 25 4.98 -10.20 1.73
CA TRP A 25 6.17 -9.42 1.41
C TRP A 25 6.23 -8.12 2.20
N ILE A 26 5.19 -7.27 2.15
CA ILE A 26 5.23 -5.97 2.84
C ILE A 26 5.29 -6.13 4.36
N ILE A 27 4.66 -7.17 4.90
CA ILE A 27 4.75 -7.51 6.33
C ILE A 27 6.20 -7.86 6.67
N GLY A 28 6.84 -8.74 5.90
CA GLY A 28 8.25 -9.10 6.12
C GLY A 28 9.20 -7.91 6.00
N ARG A 29 8.96 -7.01 5.05
CA ARG A 29 9.74 -5.77 4.90
C ARG A 29 9.55 -4.80 6.08
N LEU A 30 8.33 -4.68 6.60
CA LEU A 30 8.08 -3.91 7.81
C LEU A 30 8.89 -4.45 8.99
N GLN A 31 8.96 -5.78 9.17
CA GLN A 31 9.74 -6.36 10.26
C GLN A 31 11.23 -6.03 10.14
N GLN A 32 11.77 -6.06 8.92
CA GLN A 32 13.16 -5.65 8.69
C GLN A 32 13.37 -4.17 9.01
N ALA A 33 12.45 -3.30 8.58
CA ALA A 33 12.51 -1.87 8.89
C ALA A 33 12.42 -1.60 10.41
N GLU A 34 11.60 -2.34 11.15
CA GLU A 34 11.53 -2.25 12.62
C GLU A 34 12.88 -2.58 13.27
N ILE A 35 13.54 -3.66 12.83
CA ILE A 35 14.87 -4.06 13.33
C ILE A 35 15.89 -2.97 13.03
N ASP A 36 15.97 -2.54 11.77
CA ASP A 36 16.99 -1.60 11.29
C ASP A 36 16.84 -0.22 11.93
N VAL A 37 15.60 0.28 12.06
CA VAL A 37 15.31 1.56 12.72
C VAL A 37 15.60 1.47 14.21
N THR A 38 15.21 0.38 14.88
CA THR A 38 15.49 0.21 16.32
C THR A 38 17.00 0.20 16.57
N ASN A 39 17.77 -0.57 15.80
CA ASN A 39 19.24 -0.60 15.89
C ASN A 39 19.87 0.79 15.62
N ALA A 40 19.35 1.52 14.62
CA ALA A 40 19.84 2.86 14.31
C ALA A 40 19.56 3.85 15.45
N LEU A 41 18.39 3.78 16.08
CA LEU A 41 18.06 4.62 17.23
C LEU A 41 18.89 4.26 18.47
N GLU A 42 19.11 2.97 18.74
CA GLU A 42 19.95 2.50 19.86
C GLU A 42 21.42 2.93 19.70
N THR A 43 21.89 3.05 18.46
CA THR A 43 23.24 3.53 18.14
C THR A 43 23.31 5.04 17.88
N TYR A 44 22.23 5.78 18.16
CA TYR A 44 22.11 7.24 17.95
C TYR A 44 22.33 7.71 16.51
N ARG A 45 22.13 6.82 15.53
CA ARG A 45 22.24 7.07 14.09
C ARG A 45 20.88 7.45 13.51
N PHE A 46 20.37 8.61 13.92
CA PHE A 46 19.09 9.14 13.44
C PHE A 46 19.05 9.35 11.91
N ASP A 47 20.22 9.60 11.30
CA ASP A 47 20.37 9.70 9.85
C ASP A 47 20.03 8.38 9.14
N ILE A 48 20.53 7.25 9.67
CA ILE A 48 20.24 5.92 9.15
C ILE A 48 18.78 5.54 9.41
N ALA A 49 18.27 5.84 10.61
CA ALA A 49 16.86 5.61 10.93
C ALA A 49 15.94 6.34 9.95
N ALA A 50 16.21 7.62 9.67
CA ALA A 50 15.45 8.41 8.71
C ALA A 50 15.52 7.85 7.28
N GLN A 51 16.71 7.41 6.85
CA GLN A 51 16.88 6.81 5.54
C GLN A 51 16.08 5.52 5.39
N VAL A 52 16.16 4.60 6.36
CA VAL A 52 15.43 3.32 6.34
C VAL A 52 13.92 3.55 6.31
N ILE A 53 13.43 4.48 7.15
CA ILE A 53 12.00 4.84 7.17
C ILE A 53 11.55 5.40 5.82
N TYR A 54 12.34 6.31 5.24
CA TYR A 54 12.05 6.89 3.94
C TYR A 54 12.01 5.82 2.84
N GLU A 55 13.01 4.95 2.77
CA GLU A 55 13.09 3.87 1.80
C GLU A 55 11.89 2.92 1.93
N PHE A 56 11.51 2.55 3.16
CA PHE A 56 10.36 1.69 3.39
C PHE A 56 9.04 2.36 2.98
N ILE A 57 8.76 3.57 3.48
CA ILE A 57 7.48 4.25 3.22
C ILE A 57 7.35 4.60 1.74
N TRP A 58 8.39 5.17 1.14
CA TRP A 58 8.30 5.67 -0.23
C TRP A 58 8.46 4.55 -1.25
N ASN A 59 9.59 3.85 -1.20
CA ASN A 59 9.98 2.93 -2.27
C ASN A 59 9.27 1.59 -2.16
N GLU A 60 8.83 1.16 -0.98
CA GLU A 60 8.20 -0.16 -0.82
C GLU A 60 6.70 -0.06 -0.60
N TYR A 61 6.28 0.77 0.36
CA TYR A 61 4.87 0.89 0.70
C TYR A 61 4.10 1.69 -0.36
N CYS A 62 4.50 2.93 -0.67
CA CYS A 62 3.77 3.79 -1.61
C CYS A 62 3.90 3.32 -3.06
N ASP A 63 5.12 3.12 -3.57
CA ASP A 63 5.35 2.82 -4.99
C ASP A 63 4.86 1.43 -5.41
N TRP A 64 5.01 0.42 -4.56
CA TRP A 64 4.63 -0.96 -4.88
C TRP A 64 3.38 -1.41 -4.15
N TYR A 65 3.37 -1.39 -2.82
CA TYR A 65 2.30 -2.04 -2.07
C TYR A 65 0.94 -1.36 -2.28
N VAL A 66 0.87 -0.03 -2.19
CA VAL A 66 -0.39 0.72 -2.40
C VAL A 66 -0.93 0.55 -3.81
N GLU A 67 -0.06 0.52 -4.83
CA GLU A 67 -0.49 0.29 -6.22
C GLU A 67 -1.00 -1.14 -6.45
N LEU A 68 -0.33 -2.15 -5.88
CA LEU A 68 -0.77 -3.54 -5.95
C LEU A 68 -2.04 -3.80 -5.16
N ALA A 69 -2.18 -3.17 -3.99
CA ALA A 69 -3.37 -3.25 -3.15
C ALA A 69 -4.61 -2.75 -3.90
N LYS A 70 -4.49 -1.72 -4.74
CA LYS A 70 -5.62 -1.24 -5.59
C LYS A 70 -6.12 -2.34 -6.53
N VAL A 71 -5.21 -3.10 -7.15
CA VAL A 71 -5.56 -4.20 -8.06
C VAL A 71 -6.22 -5.34 -7.28
N GLN A 72 -5.66 -5.72 -6.13
CA GLN A 72 -6.22 -6.78 -5.28
C GLN A 72 -7.60 -6.41 -4.73
N ILE A 73 -7.80 -5.16 -4.33
CA ILE A 73 -9.10 -4.69 -3.83
C ILE A 73 -10.16 -4.65 -4.94
N GLN A 74 -9.78 -4.40 -6.20
CA GLN A 74 -10.70 -4.36 -7.34
C GLN A 74 -11.01 -5.74 -7.92
N GLY A 75 -10.07 -6.69 -7.88
CA GLY A 75 -10.18 -7.98 -8.56
C GLY A 75 -10.22 -9.22 -7.67
N GLY A 76 -9.96 -9.09 -6.36
CA GLY A 76 -9.86 -10.23 -5.43
C GLY A 76 -11.20 -10.66 -4.82
N ASN A 77 -11.20 -11.85 -4.22
CA ASN A 77 -12.33 -12.37 -3.44
C ASN A 77 -12.49 -11.60 -2.12
N GLU A 78 -13.66 -11.66 -1.47
CA GLU A 78 -13.91 -10.91 -0.22
C GLU A 78 -12.86 -11.19 0.88
N ALA A 79 -12.43 -12.44 1.03
CA ALA A 79 -11.38 -12.82 1.99
C ALA A 79 -10.02 -12.16 1.68
N GLN A 80 -9.65 -12.07 0.41
CA GLN A 80 -8.42 -11.42 -0.05
C GLN A 80 -8.52 -9.89 0.11
N GLN A 81 -9.66 -9.29 -0.27
CA GLN A 81 -9.87 -7.85 -0.11
C GLN A 81 -9.78 -7.41 1.35
N ARG A 82 -10.34 -8.21 2.28
CA ARG A 82 -10.22 -7.96 3.73
C ARG A 82 -8.78 -8.07 4.21
N ALA A 83 -8.07 -9.13 3.80
CA ALA A 83 -6.66 -9.31 4.15
C ALA A 83 -5.80 -8.13 3.66
N THR A 84 -5.98 -7.68 2.41
CA THR A 84 -5.26 -6.52 1.87
C THR A 84 -5.61 -5.23 2.63
N ARG A 85 -6.89 -4.96 2.95
CA ARG A 85 -7.27 -3.77 3.74
C ARG A 85 -6.67 -3.81 5.14
N ARG A 86 -6.71 -4.97 5.82
CA ARG A 86 -6.12 -5.17 7.14
C ARG A 86 -4.62 -4.91 7.12
N THR A 87 -3.92 -5.48 6.15
CA THR A 87 -2.47 -5.29 5.99
C THR A 87 -2.12 -3.84 5.69
N LEU A 88 -2.84 -3.18 4.78
CA LEU A 88 -2.63 -1.77 4.43
C LEU A 88 -2.69 -0.86 5.65
N VAL A 89 -3.75 -0.99 6.45
CA VAL A 89 -3.95 -0.13 7.62
C VAL A 89 -2.96 -0.46 8.74
N ARG A 90 -2.69 -1.74 9.00
CA ARG A 90 -1.73 -2.14 10.04
C ARG A 90 -0.31 -1.71 9.72
N VAL A 91 0.14 -1.91 8.49
CA VAL A 91 1.50 -1.52 8.08
C VAL A 91 1.66 0.00 8.16
N LEU A 92 0.65 0.76 7.74
CA LEU A 92 0.72 2.21 7.86
C LEU A 92 0.75 2.68 9.31
N GLU A 93 -0.07 2.10 10.18
CA GLU A 93 -0.08 2.44 11.61
C GLU A 93 1.30 2.27 12.23
N VAL A 94 1.97 1.16 11.94
CA VAL A 94 3.32 0.89 12.44
C VAL A 94 4.35 1.84 11.82
N ALA A 95 4.26 2.10 10.52
CA ALA A 95 5.16 3.03 9.84
C ALA A 95 5.06 4.45 10.43
N LEU A 96 3.85 4.88 10.82
CA LEU A 96 3.64 6.15 11.52
C LEU A 96 4.30 6.15 12.91
N ARG A 97 4.21 5.05 13.66
CA ARG A 97 4.91 4.87 14.95
C ARG A 97 6.44 4.97 14.79
N LEU A 98 7.01 4.26 13.82
CA LEU A 98 8.45 4.30 13.54
C LEU A 98 8.93 5.71 13.16
N ASN A 99 8.12 6.45 12.41
CA ASN A 99 8.45 7.78 11.92
C ASN A 99 8.18 8.92 12.94
N HIS A 100 7.48 8.63 14.04
CA HIS A 100 7.09 9.65 15.03
C HIS A 100 8.27 10.40 15.66
N PRO A 101 9.41 9.76 16.02
CA PRO A 101 10.57 10.46 16.56
C PRO A 101 11.16 11.52 15.61
N LEU A 102 10.92 11.41 14.31
CA LEU A 102 11.45 12.32 13.29
C LEU A 102 10.43 13.41 12.91
N MET A 103 9.16 13.03 12.74
CA MET A 103 8.10 13.93 12.26
C MET A 103 6.85 13.86 13.16
N PRO A 104 6.91 14.36 14.41
CA PRO A 104 5.91 14.07 15.43
C PRO A 104 4.51 14.64 15.11
N PHE A 105 4.44 15.86 14.57
CA PHE A 105 3.14 16.53 14.38
C PHE A 105 2.31 15.89 13.27
N ILE A 106 2.91 15.62 12.10
CA ILE A 106 2.19 15.04 10.98
C ILE A 106 1.84 13.57 11.23
N THR A 107 2.71 12.83 11.91
CA THR A 107 2.45 11.42 12.25
C THR A 107 1.34 11.30 13.27
N GLU A 108 1.26 12.20 14.26
CA GLU A 108 0.17 12.25 15.23
C GLU A 108 -1.18 12.49 14.54
N GLU A 109 -1.30 13.54 13.72
CA GLU A 109 -2.54 13.85 12.98
C GLU A 109 -3.01 12.66 12.12
N LEU A 110 -2.10 12.02 11.38
CA LEU A 110 -2.42 10.86 10.56
C LEU A 110 -2.81 9.64 11.42
N TRP A 111 -2.09 9.39 12.52
CA TRP A 111 -2.31 8.24 13.39
C TRP A 111 -3.66 8.31 14.10
N GLN A 112 -4.12 9.50 14.49
CA GLN A 112 -5.46 9.68 15.08
C GLN A 112 -6.59 9.17 14.17
N THR A 113 -6.39 9.23 12.85
CA THR A 113 -7.35 8.72 11.86
C THR A 113 -7.14 7.24 11.55
N VAL A 114 -5.88 6.77 11.51
CA VAL A 114 -5.52 5.40 11.10
C VAL A 114 -5.64 4.38 12.23
N ALA A 115 -5.28 4.75 13.45
CA ALA A 115 -5.24 3.84 14.60
C ALA A 115 -6.60 3.20 14.95
N PRO A 116 -7.75 3.91 14.88
CA PRO A 116 -9.06 3.28 15.04
C PRO A 116 -9.34 2.21 13.97
N LEU A 117 -8.91 2.45 12.72
CA LEU A 117 -9.10 1.50 11.62
C LEU A 117 -8.25 0.22 11.81
N ALA A 118 -7.07 0.36 12.42
CA ALA A 118 -6.17 -0.75 12.74
C ALA A 118 -6.53 -1.48 14.05
N ASN A 119 -7.52 -1.01 14.80
CA ASN A 119 -7.79 -1.41 16.20
C ASN A 119 -6.54 -1.27 17.10
N ALA A 120 -5.74 -0.23 16.86
CA ALA A 120 -4.47 0.05 17.53
C ALA A 120 -4.54 1.25 18.49
N LYS A 121 -5.64 2.01 18.48
CA LYS A 121 -5.83 3.18 19.35
C LYS A 121 -6.08 2.77 20.81
N LYS A 122 -5.00 2.44 21.52
CA LYS A 122 -4.99 2.12 22.96
C LYS A 122 -4.62 3.32 23.83
N THR A 123 -4.02 4.34 23.23
CA THR A 123 -3.55 5.57 23.88
C THR A 123 -4.11 6.79 23.16
N ASP A 124 -4.16 7.92 23.87
CA ASP A 124 -4.69 9.17 23.32
C ASP A 124 -3.69 9.88 22.39
N SER A 125 -2.40 9.63 22.55
CA SER A 125 -1.34 10.16 21.69
C SER A 125 -0.42 9.05 21.19
N LEU A 126 0.07 9.23 19.97
CA LEU A 126 1.07 8.38 19.33
C LEU A 126 2.37 8.35 20.13
N MET A 127 2.75 9.46 20.76
CA MET A 127 3.95 9.56 21.59
C MET A 127 3.96 8.58 22.78
N LEU A 128 2.77 8.17 23.25
CA LEU A 128 2.61 7.22 24.36
C LEU A 128 2.38 5.78 23.88
N ALA A 129 2.27 5.56 22.56
CA ALA A 129 2.06 4.24 22.02
C ALA A 129 3.31 3.35 22.20
N ALA A 130 3.09 2.05 22.35
CA ALA A 130 4.19 1.10 22.48
C ALA A 130 5.05 1.08 21.20
N TRP A 131 6.37 1.09 21.39
CA TRP A 131 7.32 0.93 20.29
C TRP A 131 7.09 -0.44 19.61
N PRO A 132 7.04 -0.49 18.26
CA PRO A 132 6.89 -1.75 17.55
C PRO A 132 8.11 -2.66 17.77
N VAL A 133 7.84 -3.95 17.96
CA VAL A 133 8.87 -4.98 18.15
C VAL A 133 8.71 -5.99 17.01
N ALA A 134 9.80 -6.21 16.30
CA ALA A 134 9.82 -7.11 15.15
C ALA A 134 9.59 -8.56 15.55
N GLU A 135 8.77 -9.25 14.75
CA GLU A 135 8.58 -10.70 14.81
C GLU A 135 9.27 -11.33 13.59
N GLU A 136 10.51 -11.78 13.77
CA GLU A 136 11.33 -12.36 12.68
C GLU A 136 10.64 -13.52 11.95
N GLY A 137 9.75 -14.27 12.62
CA GLY A 137 8.98 -15.35 12.01
C GLY A 137 8.02 -14.90 10.90
N LYS A 138 7.73 -13.59 10.79
CA LYS A 138 6.92 -13.01 9.70
C LYS A 138 7.76 -12.62 8.48
N ILE A 139 9.10 -12.70 8.56
CA ILE A 139 9.99 -12.46 7.42
C ILE A 139 9.92 -13.66 6.48
N ASN A 140 9.20 -13.50 5.38
CA ASN A 140 9.03 -14.56 4.38
C ASN A 140 10.00 -14.37 3.20
N ALA A 141 11.11 -15.11 3.22
CA ALA A 141 12.11 -15.10 2.15
C ALA A 141 11.52 -15.51 0.77
N GLN A 142 10.54 -16.42 0.73
CA GLN A 142 9.91 -16.83 -0.51
C GLN A 142 9.04 -15.71 -1.09
N ALA A 143 8.30 -14.98 -0.24
CA ALA A 143 7.51 -13.83 -0.67
C ALA A 143 8.42 -12.71 -1.20
N ASN A 144 9.55 -12.46 -0.53
CA ASN A 144 10.57 -11.50 -0.97
C ASN A 144 11.12 -11.86 -2.35
N ALA A 145 11.57 -13.11 -2.54
CA ALA A 145 12.11 -13.56 -3.83
C ALA A 145 11.09 -13.44 -4.97
N ARG A 146 9.83 -13.79 -4.71
CA ARG A 146 8.75 -13.63 -5.70
C ARG A 146 8.48 -12.17 -6.04
N MET A 147 8.49 -11.30 -5.04
CA MET A 147 8.26 -9.88 -5.26
C MET A 147 9.40 -9.25 -6.05
N GLU A 148 10.65 -9.57 -5.75
CA GLU A 148 11.79 -9.05 -6.51
C GLU A 148 11.74 -9.48 -7.99
N ALA A 149 11.48 -10.77 -8.26
CA ALA A 149 11.28 -11.23 -9.63
C ALA A 149 10.12 -10.51 -10.36
N PHE A 150 9.05 -10.18 -9.62
CA PHE A 150 7.94 -9.41 -10.16
C PHE A 150 8.33 -7.95 -10.46
N LYS A 151 9.07 -7.28 -9.56
CA LYS A 151 9.58 -5.92 -9.77
C LYS A 151 10.49 -5.86 -10.99
N ASP A 152 11.40 -6.81 -11.13
CA ASP A 152 12.32 -6.92 -12.28
C ASP A 152 11.55 -7.03 -13.60
N MET A 153 10.53 -7.89 -13.65
CA MET A 153 9.69 -8.04 -14.83
C MET A 153 8.95 -6.74 -15.17
N VAL A 154 8.35 -6.07 -14.18
CA VAL A 154 7.62 -4.81 -14.40
C VAL A 154 8.57 -3.71 -14.87
N ASN A 155 9.78 -3.62 -14.29
CA ASN A 155 10.79 -2.65 -14.68
C ASN A 155 11.32 -2.92 -16.09
N ALA A 156 11.54 -4.18 -16.47
CA ALA A 156 11.90 -4.55 -17.83
C ALA A 156 10.82 -4.10 -18.84
N VAL A 157 9.54 -4.33 -18.54
CA VAL A 157 8.44 -3.86 -19.39
C VAL A 157 8.37 -2.33 -19.47
N ARG A 158 8.60 -1.63 -18.36
CA ARG A 158 8.64 -0.15 -18.35
C ARG A 158 9.79 0.40 -19.19
N ASN A 159 10.97 -0.20 -19.09
CA ASN A 159 12.15 0.19 -19.87
C ASN A 159 11.92 -0.02 -21.37
N LEU A 160 11.42 -1.20 -21.77
CA LEU A 160 11.09 -1.49 -23.17
C LEU A 160 10.03 -0.54 -23.74
N ARG A 161 9.02 -0.16 -22.95
CA ARG A 161 8.03 0.84 -23.38
C ARG A 161 8.64 2.22 -23.58
N GLY A 162 9.59 2.60 -22.72
CA GLY A 162 10.34 3.85 -22.83
C GLY A 162 11.19 3.89 -24.09
N GLU A 163 11.92 2.81 -24.38
CA GLU A 163 12.73 2.65 -25.60
C GLU A 163 11.89 2.71 -26.87
N MET A 164 10.68 2.14 -26.84
CA MET A 164 9.76 2.11 -27.98
C MET A 164 8.87 3.37 -28.11
N GLY A 165 9.04 4.37 -27.24
CA GLY A 165 8.27 5.62 -27.28
C GLY A 165 6.76 5.46 -27.03
N ILE A 166 6.33 4.35 -26.44
CA ILE A 166 4.91 4.08 -26.19
C ILE A 166 4.46 4.86 -24.95
N GLY A 167 3.76 5.96 -25.17
CA GLY A 167 3.16 6.79 -24.11
C GLY A 167 2.26 6.01 -23.14
N PRO A 168 1.86 6.61 -22.00
CA PRO A 168 1.02 5.96 -21.02
C PRO A 168 -0.29 5.45 -21.66
N PRO A 169 -0.87 4.34 -21.17
CA PRO A 169 -2.10 3.82 -21.74
C PRO A 169 -3.20 4.86 -21.56
N SER A 170 -3.53 5.57 -22.64
CA SER A 170 -4.75 6.36 -22.68
C SER A 170 -5.90 5.35 -22.59
N ARG A 171 -6.77 5.48 -21.57
CA ARG A 171 -8.06 4.77 -21.60
C ARG A 171 -8.73 5.20 -22.91
N PRO A 172 -8.92 4.31 -23.90
CA PRO A 172 -9.70 4.69 -25.06
C PRO A 172 -11.12 4.89 -24.55
N ARG A 173 -11.54 6.15 -24.45
CA ARG A 173 -12.92 6.52 -24.22
C ARG A 173 -13.66 6.16 -25.51
N CYS A 174 -14.02 4.89 -25.64
CA CYS A 174 -14.85 4.41 -26.72
C CYS A 174 -16.26 4.98 -26.48
N SER A 175 -16.47 6.22 -26.94
CA SER A 175 -17.80 6.81 -27.03
C SER A 175 -18.48 6.12 -28.20
N SER A 176 -19.29 5.10 -27.93
CA SER A 176 -20.29 4.64 -28.88
C SER A 176 -21.31 5.75 -29.06
N LYS A 177 -21.05 6.67 -30.00
CA LYS A 177 -22.15 7.47 -30.56
C LYS A 177 -22.99 6.50 -31.41
N PRO A 178 -24.25 6.19 -31.05
CA PRO A 178 -25.11 5.47 -31.96
C PRO A 178 -25.30 6.30 -33.25
N PRO A 179 -25.32 5.66 -34.43
CA PRO A 179 -25.53 6.37 -35.68
C PRO A 179 -26.90 7.05 -35.66
N THR A 180 -26.91 8.37 -35.84
CA THR A 180 -28.14 9.15 -36.04
C THR A 180 -28.67 8.84 -37.43
N PRO A 181 -29.94 8.44 -37.61
CA PRO A 181 -30.49 8.20 -38.93
C PRO A 181 -30.59 9.51 -39.72
N PRO A 182 -30.37 9.50 -41.05
CA PRO A 182 -30.44 10.71 -41.86
C PRO A 182 -31.87 11.26 -41.89
N SER A 183 -32.03 12.50 -41.45
CA SER A 183 -33.24 13.28 -41.65
C SER A 183 -33.50 13.44 -43.15
N ARG A 184 -34.59 12.84 -43.65
CA ARG A 184 -35.12 13.12 -44.99
C ARG A 184 -35.49 14.60 -45.06
N THR A 185 -34.63 15.40 -45.68
CA THR A 185 -35.01 16.75 -46.10
C THR A 185 -35.70 16.61 -47.44
N SER A 186 -36.92 17.12 -47.45
CA SER A 186 -37.78 17.35 -48.60
C SER A 186 -37.03 17.99 -49.76
N CYS A 187 -37.12 17.40 -50.95
CA CYS A 187 -36.90 18.07 -52.23
C CYS A 187 -38.21 18.00 -53.02
N LEU A 188 -38.90 19.15 -53.04
CA LEU A 188 -39.65 19.77 -54.15
C LEU A 188 -40.16 18.84 -55.26
N ILE A 189 -41.49 18.71 -55.38
CA ILE A 189 -42.35 19.38 -56.39
C ILE A 189 -43.70 19.67 -55.72
#